data_AF-A0AAN0XXX6-F1
#
_entry.id   AF-A0AAN0XXX6-F1
#
_cell.length_a   1.000
_cell.length_b   1.000
_cell.length_c   1.000
_cell.angle_alpha   90.00
_cell.angle_beta   90.00
_cell.angle_gamma   90.00
#
_symmetry.space_group_name_H-M   'P 1'
#
loop_
_entity.id
_entity.type
_entity.pdbx_description
1 polymer ?
#
loop_
_entity_poly.entity_id
_entity_poly.type
_entity_poly.pdbx_seq_one_letter_code
_entity_poly.pdbx_strand_id
1 'polypeptide(L)'
;MKITKTAIAVAISSAFLFGCDFDVGSENNEPTTPPPTDPGEPTEVYSIENIYWELTGGDISSQSLSGTSPYLFDNDEEGTRALSIYSGDVDSGYTFESSAYTAEKEGVVSFDGNDCTYTVADKQLEMTCENGGAETAYSGTEIEDQDVITALENATDGKPRSVEEVNAAIASAVDGATIGLSSEGTFDTGVIELNKAVTLDGAGLATITGDACIDVTVPGAGIKNMTFANDNLAGCFGRESAGTSDNEAGAIVIGKIGKDSDPVALENLKFDANGITEEEDLGTKKASWLFSRGYFRLDNSEFVGLSGSLQNNAIRINCSSDNGRFGSQITNNTFTITPGGSDVGGIKVGDSSGAIIKPSDDNLGCNVTIESNTFNGYKTLLSEDNTSNNRNTAIYAQPAAVSGEENILN
;
A
#
# COMPACT_ATOMS: atom_id res chain seq x y z
N MET A 1 -13.36 48.24 5.11
CA MET A 1 -12.27 48.13 6.09
C MET A 1 -11.33 47.06 5.56
N LYS A 2 -10.08 47.47 5.31
CA LYS A 2 -8.88 46.74 4.83
C LYS A 2 -9.04 45.63 3.78
N ILE A 3 -8.70 46.04 2.56
CA ILE A 3 -8.24 45.27 1.40
C ILE A 3 -6.75 44.96 1.60
N THR A 4 -6.30 43.76 1.22
CA THR A 4 -4.92 43.54 0.74
C THR A 4 -4.94 42.55 -0.41
N LYS A 5 -4.76 43.08 -1.63
CA LYS A 5 -4.31 42.37 -2.82
C LYS A 5 -2.81 42.61 -2.94
N THR A 6 -2.02 41.57 -3.18
CA THR A 6 -0.63 41.73 -3.65
C THR A 6 -0.48 40.92 -4.92
N ALA A 7 -0.13 41.61 -6.00
CA ALA A 7 0.15 41.07 -7.32
C ALA A 7 1.61 40.61 -7.38
N ILE A 8 1.85 39.44 -7.96
CA ILE A 8 3.19 39.01 -8.37
C ILE A 8 3.38 39.45 -9.81
N ALA A 9 4.32 40.37 -10.02
CA ALA A 9 4.76 40.81 -11.34
C ALA A 9 5.70 39.77 -11.93
N VAL A 10 5.32 39.19 -13.07
CA VAL A 10 6.20 38.39 -13.93
C VAL A 10 6.74 39.33 -15.00
N ALA A 11 8.05 39.54 -15.00
CA ALA A 11 8.76 40.22 -16.08
C ALA A 11 9.61 39.20 -16.83
N ILE A 12 9.25 38.99 -18.09
CA ILE A 12 9.97 38.22 -19.10
C ILE A 12 11.12 39.09 -19.62
N SER A 13 12.32 38.54 -19.77
CA SER A 13 13.23 39.00 -20.81
C SER A 13 13.94 37.84 -21.47
N SER A 14 13.60 37.63 -22.73
CA SER A 14 14.17 36.68 -23.67
C SER A 14 15.32 37.30 -24.47
N ALA A 15 16.21 36.40 -24.92
CA ALA A 15 17.19 36.48 -26.01
C ALA A 15 18.51 37.24 -25.75
N PHE A 16 19.63 36.54 -25.92
CA PHE A 16 20.46 36.62 -27.15
C PHE A 16 21.45 35.43 -27.24
N LEU A 17 21.35 34.68 -28.33
CA LEU A 17 22.38 33.78 -28.87
C LEU A 17 23.37 34.61 -29.68
N PHE A 18 24.68 34.40 -29.53
CA PHE A 18 25.83 34.47 -30.48
C PHE A 18 27.07 34.24 -29.59
N GLY A 19 27.99 33.30 -29.80
CA GLY A 19 28.76 33.04 -31.01
C GLY A 19 30.25 33.21 -30.65
N CYS A 20 31.06 32.19 -30.91
CA CYS A 20 32.49 32.09 -30.57
C CYS A 20 33.38 33.21 -31.14
N ASP A 21 34.49 33.54 -30.46
CA ASP A 21 35.88 33.21 -30.87
C ASP A 21 36.96 34.29 -30.54
N PHE A 22 38.10 33.77 -30.09
CA PHE A 22 39.52 34.19 -30.14
C PHE A 22 40.06 35.59 -29.71
N ASP A 23 40.81 35.55 -28.59
CA ASP A 23 42.21 35.95 -28.32
C ASP A 23 42.79 37.33 -28.71
N VAL A 24 43.53 37.93 -27.76
CA VAL A 24 44.97 38.34 -27.79
C VAL A 24 45.20 39.39 -26.69
N GLY A 25 46.09 39.08 -25.75
CA GLY A 25 46.38 39.88 -24.56
C GLY A 25 47.35 41.06 -24.71
N SER A 26 47.59 41.75 -23.59
CA SER A 26 48.89 42.30 -23.15
C SER A 26 48.72 43.09 -21.83
N GLU A 27 49.35 42.55 -20.78
CA GLU A 27 50.05 43.18 -19.65
C GLU A 27 49.57 44.51 -19.02
N ASN A 28 49.32 44.49 -17.70
CA ASN A 28 50.03 45.33 -16.71
C ASN A 28 49.70 44.91 -15.25
N ASN A 29 50.76 44.73 -14.45
CA ASN A 29 50.77 44.33 -13.04
C ASN A 29 50.40 45.48 -12.08
N GLU A 30 49.55 45.24 -11.08
CA GLU A 30 49.71 45.75 -9.69
C GLU A 30 49.00 44.81 -8.68
N PRO A 31 49.47 44.72 -7.41
CA PRO A 31 49.16 43.62 -6.50
C PRO A 31 47.94 43.92 -5.60
N THR A 32 46.93 43.06 -5.62
CA THR A 32 45.81 43.09 -4.67
C THR A 32 45.63 41.73 -4.00
N THR A 33 45.51 41.78 -2.68
CA THR A 33 45.27 40.70 -1.70
C THR A 33 44.33 39.59 -2.18
N PRO A 34 44.52 38.32 -1.73
CA PRO A 34 43.58 37.26 -2.08
C PRO A 34 42.19 37.61 -1.55
N PRO A 35 41.12 37.44 -2.35
CA PRO A 35 39.77 37.55 -1.84
C PRO A 35 39.50 36.43 -0.82
N PRO A 36 38.58 36.64 0.13
CA PRO A 36 38.16 35.60 1.05
C PRO A 36 37.62 34.42 0.24
N THR A 37 38.05 33.22 0.60
CA THR A 37 37.50 31.97 0.08
C THR A 37 36.01 31.99 0.36
N ASP A 38 35.21 32.00 -0.71
CA ASP A 38 33.78 31.70 -0.67
C ASP A 38 33.62 30.32 0.00
N PRO A 39 32.67 30.10 0.93
CA PRO A 39 32.34 28.75 1.36
C PRO A 39 31.92 27.99 0.10
N GLY A 40 32.56 26.83 -0.14
CA GLY A 40 32.29 26.03 -1.33
C GLY A 40 30.79 25.82 -1.55
N GLU A 41 30.41 25.75 -2.83
CA GLU A 41 29.10 25.24 -3.23
C GLU A 41 28.74 24.00 -2.42
N PRO A 42 27.45 23.82 -2.06
CA PRO A 42 27.05 22.71 -1.21
C PRO A 42 27.52 21.40 -1.85
N THR A 43 28.38 20.69 -1.10
CA THR A 43 28.74 19.30 -1.32
C THR A 43 27.48 18.53 -1.66
N GLU A 44 27.51 17.79 -2.78
CA GLU A 44 26.46 16.86 -3.16
C GLU A 44 26.07 16.04 -1.93
N VAL A 45 24.83 16.20 -1.47
CA VAL A 45 24.31 15.39 -0.36
C VAL A 45 24.12 13.99 -0.93
N TYR A 46 24.90 13.05 -0.41
CA TYR A 46 24.79 11.64 -0.77
C TYR A 46 23.47 11.10 -0.21
N SER A 47 22.68 10.42 -1.05
CA SER A 47 21.51 9.68 -0.57
C SER A 47 21.94 8.54 0.35
N ILE A 48 21.17 8.28 1.40
CA ILE A 48 21.35 7.10 2.26
C ILE A 48 20.74 5.83 1.66
N GLU A 49 19.94 5.98 0.60
CA GLU A 49 19.15 4.89 0.02
C GLU A 49 20.01 3.93 -0.80
N ASN A 50 19.65 2.64 -0.79
CA ASN A 50 20.31 1.56 -1.53
C ASN A 50 21.81 1.41 -1.20
N ILE A 51 22.17 1.76 0.04
CA ILE A 51 23.52 1.62 0.61
C ILE A 51 23.42 0.84 1.93
N TYR A 52 24.31 -0.13 2.11
CA TYR A 52 24.45 -0.85 3.37
C TYR A 52 25.26 -0.04 4.38
N TRP A 53 24.66 0.25 5.53
CA TRP A 53 25.25 1.04 6.61
C TRP A 53 25.52 0.17 7.84
N GLU A 54 26.73 0.22 8.36
CA GLU A 54 27.07 -0.29 9.68
C GLU A 54 26.75 0.79 10.72
N LEU A 55 25.56 0.73 11.34
CA LEU A 55 25.10 1.75 12.29
C LEU A 55 25.59 1.48 13.72
N THR A 56 25.87 2.56 14.43
CA THR A 56 26.29 2.58 15.84
C THR A 56 25.61 3.75 16.57
N GLY A 57 25.49 3.69 17.90
CA GLY A 57 24.79 4.72 18.69
C GLY A 57 23.40 4.29 19.16
N GLY A 58 22.74 5.09 20.00
CA GLY A 58 21.44 4.77 20.61
C GLY A 58 21.36 3.43 21.41
N ASP A 59 20.13 3.00 21.72
CA ASP A 59 19.82 1.65 22.20
C ASP A 59 19.58 0.73 20.98
N ILE A 60 20.62 0.47 20.16
CA ILE A 60 20.53 -0.55 19.10
C ILE A 60 20.36 -1.92 19.79
N SER A 61 19.12 -2.40 19.86
CA SER A 61 18.73 -3.58 20.63
C SER A 61 18.89 -4.92 19.90
N SER A 62 19.50 -4.96 18.71
CA SER A 62 19.79 -6.20 17.98
C SER A 62 21.29 -6.36 17.78
N GLN A 63 21.97 -6.86 18.82
CA GLN A 63 23.33 -7.35 18.69
C GLN A 63 23.32 -8.51 17.69
N SER A 64 23.90 -8.30 16.51
CA SER A 64 24.34 -9.43 15.70
C SER A 64 25.29 -10.29 16.55
N LEU A 65 25.38 -11.59 16.23
CA LEU A 65 26.25 -12.51 16.97
C LEU A 65 27.75 -12.10 16.89
N SER A 66 28.11 -11.24 15.92
CA SER A 66 29.47 -10.74 15.67
C SER A 66 29.72 -9.29 16.13
N GLY A 67 28.68 -8.55 16.53
CA GLY A 67 28.79 -7.15 16.94
C GLY A 67 28.75 -6.13 15.81
N THR A 68 28.39 -6.56 14.59
CA THR A 68 27.95 -5.67 13.50
C THR A 68 26.47 -5.33 13.65
N SER A 69 26.02 -4.24 13.04
CA SER A 69 24.63 -3.82 12.98
C SER A 69 24.36 -3.21 11.60
N PRO A 70 24.25 -4.06 10.56
CA PRO A 70 23.98 -3.59 9.21
C PRO A 70 22.53 -3.13 9.07
N TYR A 71 22.33 -2.03 8.35
CA TYR A 71 21.03 -1.46 7.97
C TYR A 71 21.05 -1.17 6.47
N LEU A 72 19.89 -1.28 5.84
CA LEU A 72 19.69 -0.88 4.45
C LEU A 72 18.40 -0.07 4.36
N PHE A 73 18.51 1.14 3.82
CA PHE A 73 17.37 1.97 3.46
C PHE A 73 17.05 1.73 1.99
N ASP A 74 16.17 0.77 1.71
CA ASP A 74 15.78 0.40 0.35
C ASP A 74 14.84 1.44 -0.26
N ASN A 75 15.03 1.73 -1.55
CA ASN A 75 14.10 2.51 -2.36
C ASN A 75 14.06 1.97 -3.80
N ASP A 76 12.91 1.47 -4.24
CA ASP A 76 12.72 0.98 -5.62
C ASP A 76 12.27 2.08 -6.60
N GLU A 77 12.29 1.79 -7.90
CA GLU A 77 11.87 2.74 -8.95
C GLU A 77 10.36 3.10 -8.87
N GLU A 78 9.57 2.32 -8.13
CA GLU A 78 8.15 2.56 -7.89
C GLU A 78 7.90 3.43 -6.63
N GLY A 79 8.97 3.72 -5.86
CA GLY A 79 8.96 4.56 -4.67
C GLY A 79 8.64 3.83 -3.36
N THR A 80 8.70 2.49 -3.35
CA THR A 80 8.55 1.68 -2.14
C THR A 80 9.80 1.82 -1.28
N ARG A 81 9.61 2.18 0.00
CA ARG A 81 10.69 2.48 0.93
C ARG A 81 10.65 1.56 2.15
N ALA A 82 11.69 0.74 2.29
CA ALA A 82 11.85 -0.22 3.39
C ALA A 82 13.18 -0.07 4.12
N LEU A 83 13.16 -0.13 5.44
CA LEU A 83 14.33 -0.21 6.29
C LEU A 83 14.53 -1.67 6.67
N SER A 84 15.63 -2.26 6.22
CA SER A 84 16.03 -3.62 6.56
C SER A 84 17.10 -3.59 7.65
N ILE A 85 16.81 -4.21 8.80
CA ILE A 85 17.70 -4.29 9.96
C ILE A 85 18.23 -5.72 10.07
N TYR A 86 19.54 -5.90 9.94
CA TYR A 86 20.14 -7.22 9.86
C TYR A 86 20.65 -7.73 11.21
N SER A 87 20.56 -9.04 11.40
CA SER A 87 21.05 -9.79 12.53
C SER A 87 21.76 -11.05 12.05
N GLY A 88 22.85 -11.46 12.71
CA GLY A 88 23.67 -12.61 12.29
C GLY A 88 25.10 -12.22 11.93
N ASP A 89 25.81 -13.12 11.25
CA ASP A 89 27.17 -12.87 10.79
C ASP A 89 27.44 -13.56 9.45
N VAL A 90 28.59 -13.26 8.84
CA VAL A 90 28.95 -13.79 7.52
C VAL A 90 29.05 -15.33 7.53
N ASP A 91 29.53 -15.93 8.63
CA ASP A 91 29.74 -17.38 8.73
C ASP A 91 28.42 -18.14 9.01
N SER A 92 27.49 -17.52 9.73
CA SER A 92 26.18 -18.07 10.10
C SER A 92 25.07 -17.74 9.12
N GLY A 93 25.30 -16.79 8.21
CA GLY A 93 24.27 -16.09 7.45
C GLY A 93 23.60 -14.98 8.26
N TYR A 94 22.96 -14.06 7.54
CA TYR A 94 22.16 -12.98 8.11
C TYR A 94 20.66 -13.27 7.97
N THR A 95 19.88 -12.77 8.93
CA THR A 95 18.43 -12.58 8.82
C THR A 95 18.07 -11.14 9.09
N PHE A 96 16.98 -10.63 8.55
CA PHE A 96 16.61 -9.22 8.75
C PHE A 96 15.17 -9.00 9.21
N GLU A 97 14.90 -7.83 9.75
CA GLU A 97 13.55 -7.32 9.96
C GLU A 97 13.34 -6.11 9.06
N SER A 98 12.29 -6.16 8.24
CA SER A 98 11.87 -5.04 7.38
C SER A 98 10.78 -4.22 8.04
N SER A 99 10.91 -2.89 7.94
CA SER A 99 9.94 -1.88 8.36
C SER A 99 9.75 -0.83 7.27
N ALA A 100 8.54 -0.29 7.10
CA ALA A 100 8.35 0.83 6.18
C ALA A 100 8.99 2.12 6.74
N TYR A 101 9.54 2.95 5.86
CA TYR A 101 9.98 4.31 6.21
C TYR A 101 9.49 5.34 5.18
N THR A 102 9.53 6.61 5.55
CA THR A 102 9.24 7.74 4.66
C THR A 102 10.43 8.67 4.59
N ALA A 103 10.63 9.32 3.44
CA ALA A 103 11.72 10.27 3.22
C ALA A 103 11.31 11.37 2.22
N GLU A 104 10.42 12.27 2.65
CA GLU A 104 9.84 13.30 1.77
C GLU A 104 10.87 14.32 1.24
N LYS A 105 12.03 14.43 1.90
CA LYS A 105 13.09 15.36 1.58
C LYS A 105 14.45 14.77 1.93
N GLU A 106 15.44 15.01 1.08
CA GLU A 106 16.84 14.69 1.34
C GLU A 106 17.29 15.20 2.73
N GLY A 107 17.98 14.33 3.47
CA GLY A 107 18.40 14.60 4.85
C GLY A 107 17.33 14.40 5.91
N VAL A 108 16.12 13.91 5.57
CA VAL A 108 15.05 13.61 6.53
C VAL A 108 14.44 12.25 6.22
N VAL A 109 14.34 11.38 7.23
CA VAL A 109 13.57 10.13 7.18
C VAL A 109 12.68 10.00 8.41
N SER A 110 11.57 9.27 8.30
CA SER A 110 10.73 8.93 9.44
C SER A 110 10.39 7.44 9.39
N PHE A 111 10.64 6.73 10.49
CA PHE A 111 10.32 5.31 10.66
C PHE A 111 9.96 5.01 12.12
N ASP A 112 8.99 4.12 12.32
CA ASP A 112 8.49 3.72 13.65
C ASP A 112 8.12 4.92 14.56
N GLY A 113 7.56 5.98 13.96
CA GLY A 113 7.16 7.20 14.67
C GLY A 113 8.32 8.08 15.16
N ASN A 114 9.56 7.78 14.74
CA ASN A 114 10.73 8.60 15.01
C ASN A 114 11.06 9.44 13.77
N ASP A 115 11.07 10.76 13.93
CA ASP A 115 11.54 11.66 12.88
C ASP A 115 13.06 11.81 13.01
N CYS A 116 13.77 11.49 11.94
CA CYS A 116 15.22 11.49 11.89
C CYS A 116 15.73 12.49 10.85
N THR A 117 16.73 13.28 11.23
CA THR A 117 17.53 14.07 10.29
C THR A 117 18.88 13.43 10.10
N TYR A 118 19.41 13.43 8.87
CA TYR A 118 20.70 12.85 8.58
C TYR A 118 21.56 13.71 7.67
N THR A 119 22.87 13.46 7.72
CA THR A 119 23.86 13.96 6.76
C THR A 119 24.79 12.84 6.36
N VAL A 120 25.10 12.75 5.07
CA VAL A 120 26.12 11.83 4.54
C VAL A 120 27.30 12.62 3.98
N ALA A 121 28.50 12.30 4.44
CA ALA A 121 29.75 12.83 3.90
C ALA A 121 30.87 11.81 4.03
N ASP A 122 31.71 11.67 3.00
CA ASP A 122 32.87 10.77 3.03
C ASP A 122 32.56 9.33 3.50
N LYS A 123 31.42 8.78 3.04
CA LYS A 123 30.91 7.45 3.41
C LYS A 123 30.59 7.28 4.91
N GLN A 124 30.36 8.39 5.59
CA GLN A 124 29.90 8.44 6.97
C GLN A 124 28.48 9.02 6.98
N LEU A 125 27.61 8.34 7.72
CA LEU A 125 26.24 8.76 7.98
C LEU A 125 26.17 9.28 9.42
N GLU A 126 25.75 10.51 9.61
CA GLU A 126 25.38 11.04 10.92
C GLU A 126 23.88 11.24 10.94
N MET A 127 23.17 10.60 11.87
CA MET A 127 21.72 10.62 11.95
C MET A 127 21.26 10.93 13.38
N THR A 128 20.27 11.79 13.53
CA THR A 128 19.66 12.12 14.82
C THR A 128 18.16 11.92 14.71
N CYS A 129 17.60 11.08 15.58
CA CYS A 129 16.18 10.77 15.65
C CYS A 129 15.55 11.35 16.92
N GLU A 130 14.36 11.93 16.81
CA GLU A 130 13.59 12.44 17.93
C GLU A 130 12.32 11.59 18.14
N ASN A 131 12.12 11.12 19.37
CA ASN A 131 10.87 10.49 19.80
C ASN A 131 10.40 11.08 21.13
N GLY A 132 9.20 11.68 21.14
CA GLY A 132 8.62 12.23 22.37
C GLY A 132 9.49 13.28 23.08
N GLY A 133 10.35 13.99 22.33
CA GLY A 133 11.29 14.99 22.86
C GLY A 133 12.64 14.46 23.36
N ALA A 134 12.92 13.17 23.17
CA ALA A 134 14.24 12.58 23.42
C ALA A 134 15.00 12.39 22.11
N GLU A 135 16.15 13.06 22.00
CA GLU A 135 17.07 12.91 20.86
C GLU A 135 17.97 11.69 21.06
N THR A 136 18.08 10.87 20.01
CA THR A 136 19.02 9.75 19.91
C THR A 136 19.89 9.93 18.68
N ALA A 137 21.20 9.89 18.88
CA ALA A 137 22.18 10.02 17.80
C ALA A 137 22.69 8.64 17.35
N TYR A 138 22.84 8.48 16.04
CA TYR A 138 23.39 7.34 15.35
C TYR A 138 24.50 7.79 14.42
N SER A 139 25.55 7.00 14.33
CA SER A 139 26.64 7.16 13.35
C SER A 139 26.77 5.88 12.53
N GLY A 140 26.93 6.00 11.23
CA GLY A 140 27.02 4.90 10.27
C GLY A 140 28.26 4.99 9.42
N THR A 141 28.85 3.84 9.09
CA THR A 141 29.87 3.74 8.04
C THR A 141 29.35 2.86 6.90
N GLU A 142 29.58 3.26 5.66
CA GLU A 142 29.24 2.45 4.49
C GLU A 142 29.98 1.11 4.51
N ILE A 143 29.25 0.02 4.27
CA ILE A 143 29.81 -1.33 4.15
C ILE A 143 30.25 -1.53 2.69
N GLU A 144 31.55 -1.68 2.47
CA GLU A 144 32.13 -1.91 1.13
C GLU A 144 32.67 -3.34 0.92
N ASP A 145 32.62 -4.19 1.96
CA ASP A 145 33.11 -5.56 1.88
C ASP A 145 32.14 -6.42 1.06
N GLN A 146 32.58 -6.87 -0.12
CA GLN A 146 31.72 -7.60 -1.06
C GLN A 146 31.24 -8.95 -0.51
N ASP A 147 32.01 -9.62 0.36
CA ASP A 147 31.57 -10.88 0.96
C ASP A 147 30.46 -10.63 1.98
N VAL A 148 30.54 -9.52 2.73
CA VAL A 148 29.48 -9.07 3.64
C VAL A 148 28.24 -8.66 2.85
N ILE A 149 28.38 -7.82 1.82
CA ILE A 149 27.28 -7.39 0.96
C ILE A 149 26.57 -8.61 0.37
N THR A 150 27.33 -9.55 -0.20
CA THR A 150 26.76 -10.79 -0.76
C THR A 150 26.01 -11.59 0.31
N ALA A 151 26.51 -11.65 1.54
CA ALA A 151 25.81 -12.33 2.63
C ALA A 151 24.51 -11.61 3.05
N LEU A 152 24.50 -10.27 3.04
CA LEU A 152 23.32 -9.45 3.34
C LEU A 152 22.27 -9.54 2.22
N GLU A 153 22.67 -9.52 0.96
CA GLU A 153 21.81 -9.71 -0.21
C GLU A 153 21.15 -11.10 -0.24
N ASN A 154 21.79 -12.11 0.36
CA ASN A 154 21.24 -13.46 0.48
C ASN A 154 20.49 -13.69 1.81
N ALA A 155 20.38 -12.69 2.67
CA ALA A 155 19.66 -12.80 3.93
C ALA A 155 18.17 -13.04 3.70
N THR A 156 17.52 -13.66 4.68
CA THR A 156 16.05 -13.81 4.69
C THR A 156 15.48 -13.17 5.94
N ASP A 157 14.30 -12.59 5.85
CA ASP A 157 13.62 -12.02 7.02
C ASP A 157 12.94 -13.08 7.91
N GLY A 158 13.11 -14.37 7.58
CA GLY A 158 12.43 -15.48 8.24
C GLY A 158 10.91 -15.49 8.03
N LYS A 159 10.36 -14.60 7.20
CA LYS A 159 8.94 -14.52 6.87
C LYS A 159 8.64 -15.35 5.61
N PRO A 160 7.41 -15.85 5.43
CA PRO A 160 7.00 -16.49 4.19
C PRO A 160 7.21 -15.61 2.96
N ARG A 161 7.75 -16.20 1.89
CA ARG A 161 8.06 -15.56 0.60
C ARG A 161 7.23 -16.11 -0.57
N SER A 162 6.34 -17.07 -0.32
CA SER A 162 5.45 -17.63 -1.34
C SER A 162 4.10 -18.04 -0.75
N VAL A 163 3.07 -18.17 -1.59
CA VAL A 163 1.73 -18.63 -1.17
C VAL A 163 1.80 -19.99 -0.45
N GLU A 164 2.67 -20.91 -0.89
CA GLU A 164 2.85 -22.22 -0.22
C GLU A 164 3.40 -22.05 1.21
N GLU A 165 4.40 -21.19 1.38
CA GLU A 165 4.97 -20.90 2.70
C GLU A 165 3.98 -20.17 3.62
N VAL A 166 3.15 -19.26 3.08
CA VAL A 166 2.07 -18.62 3.86
C VAL A 166 1.10 -19.67 4.36
N ASN A 167 0.65 -20.59 3.49
CA ASN A 167 -0.25 -21.67 3.88
C ASN A 167 0.37 -22.61 4.92
N ALA A 168 1.67 -22.92 4.82
CA ALA A 168 2.39 -23.70 5.82
C ALA A 168 2.49 -22.96 7.17
N ALA A 169 2.68 -21.64 7.15
CA ALA A 169 2.68 -20.80 8.35
C ALA A 169 1.30 -20.77 9.01
N ILE A 170 0.22 -20.58 8.24
CA ILE A 170 -1.17 -20.65 8.74
C ILE A 170 -1.43 -22.02 9.38
N ALA A 171 -1.06 -23.11 8.70
CA ALA A 171 -1.24 -24.47 9.19
C ALA A 171 -0.52 -24.73 10.53
N SER A 172 0.59 -24.03 10.78
CA SER A 172 1.42 -24.19 11.99
C SER A 172 1.05 -23.20 13.11
N ALA A 173 0.39 -22.10 12.77
CA ALA A 173 0.04 -21.04 13.72
C ALA A 173 -1.08 -21.46 14.70
N VAL A 174 -1.11 -20.77 15.85
CA VAL A 174 -2.20 -20.81 16.82
C VAL A 174 -3.19 -19.67 16.56
N ASP A 175 -4.45 -19.83 16.98
CA ASP A 175 -5.44 -18.75 16.87
C ASP A 175 -4.97 -17.48 17.60
N GLY A 176 -5.21 -16.33 16.98
CA GLY A 176 -4.74 -15.01 17.41
C GLY A 176 -3.30 -14.66 17.00
N ALA A 177 -2.56 -15.57 16.35
CA ALA A 177 -1.21 -15.27 15.87
C ALA A 177 -1.21 -14.24 14.73
N THR A 178 -0.12 -13.48 14.62
CA THR A 178 0.18 -12.66 13.44
C THR A 178 1.28 -13.34 12.63
N ILE A 179 1.07 -13.45 11.33
CA ILE A 179 2.01 -13.99 10.36
C ILE A 179 2.44 -12.80 9.48
N GLY A 180 3.68 -12.35 9.67
CA GLY A 180 4.28 -11.33 8.81
C GLY A 180 4.62 -11.93 7.45
N LEU A 181 4.33 -11.23 6.36
CA LEU A 181 4.77 -11.58 5.01
C LEU A 181 6.09 -10.89 4.67
N SER A 182 6.94 -11.56 3.90
CA SER A 182 8.20 -10.96 3.45
C SER A 182 7.96 -9.87 2.40
N SER A 183 8.73 -8.78 2.47
CA SER A 183 8.76 -7.75 1.42
C SER A 183 9.37 -8.30 0.12
N GLU A 184 10.30 -9.25 0.24
CA GLU A 184 10.96 -9.94 -0.86
C GLU A 184 10.21 -11.20 -1.32
N GLY A 185 8.94 -11.31 -0.92
CA GLY A 185 8.07 -12.43 -1.25
C GLY A 185 7.49 -12.31 -2.66
N THR A 186 7.35 -13.44 -3.33
CA THR A 186 6.64 -13.55 -4.60
C THR A 186 5.28 -14.19 -4.34
N PHE A 187 4.24 -13.35 -4.33
CA PHE A 187 2.85 -13.76 -4.10
C PHE A 187 2.02 -13.51 -5.37
N ASP A 188 2.43 -14.15 -6.47
CA ASP A 188 1.89 -13.91 -7.81
C ASP A 188 0.94 -15.01 -8.30
N THR A 189 0.96 -16.19 -7.67
CA THR A 189 0.05 -17.28 -8.02
C THR A 189 -0.42 -18.15 -6.85
N GLY A 190 -1.63 -18.68 -6.98
CA GLY A 190 -2.22 -19.63 -6.06
C GLY A 190 -3.23 -19.04 -5.07
N VAL A 191 -3.69 -19.85 -4.12
CA VAL A 191 -4.69 -19.44 -3.12
C VAL A 191 -4.09 -19.53 -1.73
N ILE A 192 -4.09 -18.41 -1.01
CA ILE A 192 -3.83 -18.36 0.43
C ILE A 192 -5.13 -18.75 1.14
N GLU A 193 -5.11 -19.90 1.82
CA GLU A 193 -6.26 -20.45 2.54
C GLU A 193 -6.28 -19.93 3.97
N LEU A 194 -6.95 -18.80 4.20
CA LEU A 194 -7.08 -18.20 5.54
C LEU A 194 -8.20 -18.89 6.31
N ASN A 195 -7.87 -20.09 6.82
CA ASN A 195 -8.77 -21.03 7.49
C ASN A 195 -8.56 -21.14 9.01
N LYS A 196 -7.64 -20.34 9.57
CA LYS A 196 -7.50 -20.10 11.02
C LYS A 196 -7.67 -18.63 11.37
N ALA A 197 -8.09 -18.36 12.61
CA ALA A 197 -8.26 -17.01 13.13
C ALA A 197 -6.90 -16.35 13.42
N VAL A 198 -6.12 -16.10 12.37
CA VAL A 198 -4.81 -15.46 12.41
C VAL A 198 -4.84 -14.17 11.60
N THR A 199 -3.89 -13.28 11.83
CA THR A 199 -3.72 -12.05 11.04
C THR A 199 -2.55 -12.20 10.07
N LEU A 200 -2.78 -11.94 8.79
CA LEU A 200 -1.72 -11.74 7.80
C LEU A 200 -1.34 -10.25 7.80
N ASP A 201 -0.06 -9.95 7.98
CA ASP A 201 0.47 -8.59 8.04
C ASP A 201 1.58 -8.40 7.01
N GLY A 202 1.34 -7.52 6.03
CA GLY A 202 2.35 -7.20 5.02
C GLY A 202 3.33 -6.10 5.44
N ALA A 203 3.18 -5.52 6.64
CA ALA A 203 3.97 -4.40 7.16
C ALA A 203 4.05 -3.16 6.22
N GLY A 204 3.12 -3.05 5.27
CA GLY A 204 3.07 -2.01 4.24
C GLY A 204 3.96 -2.29 3.03
N LEU A 205 4.63 -3.44 3.00
CA LEU A 205 5.68 -3.77 2.03
C LEU A 205 5.34 -4.99 1.16
N ALA A 206 4.53 -5.93 1.67
CA ALA A 206 4.14 -7.10 0.90
C ALA A 206 3.08 -6.75 -0.16
N THR A 207 3.32 -7.22 -1.39
CA THR A 207 2.41 -7.04 -2.53
C THR A 207 1.94 -8.39 -3.09
N ILE A 208 0.63 -8.57 -3.19
CA ILE A 208 -0.01 -9.69 -3.88
C ILE A 208 -0.25 -9.28 -5.34
N THR A 209 0.23 -10.06 -6.30
CA THR A 209 0.17 -9.77 -7.74
C THR A 209 -0.38 -10.96 -8.51
N GLY A 210 -0.38 -10.89 -9.84
CA GLY A 210 -0.76 -12.00 -10.71
C GLY A 210 -2.19 -12.48 -10.44
N ASP A 211 -2.36 -13.80 -10.37
CA ASP A 211 -3.64 -14.46 -10.06
C ASP A 211 -3.75 -14.94 -8.60
N ALA A 212 -2.77 -14.61 -7.75
CA ALA A 212 -2.81 -14.95 -6.34
C ALA A 212 -3.98 -14.27 -5.61
N CYS A 213 -4.56 -15.00 -4.64
CA CYS A 213 -5.68 -14.48 -3.87
C CYS A 213 -5.76 -15.04 -2.46
N ILE A 214 -6.65 -14.47 -1.65
CA ILE A 214 -6.93 -14.91 -0.29
C ILE A 214 -8.40 -15.40 -0.18
N ASP A 215 -8.57 -16.67 0.18
CA ASP A 215 -9.88 -17.29 0.49
C ASP A 215 -10.05 -17.40 2.01
N VAL A 216 -10.94 -16.58 2.56
CA VAL A 216 -11.18 -16.47 4.00
C VAL A 216 -12.38 -17.33 4.40
N THR A 217 -12.14 -18.33 5.24
CA THR A 217 -13.12 -19.36 5.61
C THR A 217 -13.36 -19.48 7.11
N VAL A 218 -12.84 -18.53 7.90
CA VAL A 218 -12.92 -18.55 9.37
C VAL A 218 -13.20 -17.15 9.94
N PRO A 219 -14.11 -17.00 10.91
CA PRO A 219 -14.32 -15.72 11.59
C PRO A 219 -13.09 -15.31 12.41
N GLY A 220 -12.96 -14.00 12.67
CA GLY A 220 -11.84 -13.45 13.44
C GLY A 220 -10.47 -13.45 12.73
N ALA A 221 -10.40 -13.88 11.47
CA ALA A 221 -9.20 -13.72 10.65
C ALA A 221 -8.93 -12.24 10.32
N GLY A 222 -7.64 -11.90 10.16
CA GLY A 222 -7.18 -10.54 9.87
C GLY A 222 -6.31 -10.46 8.61
N ILE A 223 -6.41 -9.36 7.87
CA ILE A 223 -5.54 -9.03 6.75
C ILE A 223 -5.23 -7.53 6.84
N LYS A 224 -3.94 -7.16 6.93
CA LYS A 224 -3.57 -5.75 7.06
C LYS A 224 -2.24 -5.36 6.43
N ASN A 225 -2.09 -4.06 6.19
CA ASN A 225 -0.85 -3.42 5.73
C ASN A 225 -0.26 -4.08 4.49
N MET A 226 -1.04 -4.24 3.42
CA MET A 226 -0.58 -4.91 2.20
C MET A 226 -1.21 -4.33 0.95
N THR A 227 -0.51 -4.50 -0.17
CA THR A 227 -0.98 -4.08 -1.48
C THR A 227 -1.46 -5.29 -2.27
N PHE A 228 -2.58 -5.13 -2.97
CA PHE A 228 -3.10 -6.05 -3.98
C PHE A 228 -3.00 -5.35 -5.33
N ALA A 229 -2.07 -5.78 -6.16
CA ALA A 229 -1.82 -5.29 -7.51
C ALA A 229 -1.98 -6.43 -8.53
N ASN A 230 -3.06 -7.21 -8.37
CA ASN A 230 -3.42 -8.30 -9.27
C ASN A 230 -3.70 -7.78 -10.69
N ASP A 231 -3.14 -8.44 -11.69
CA ASP A 231 -3.51 -8.27 -13.11
C ASP A 231 -4.56 -9.30 -13.55
N ASN A 232 -4.96 -10.21 -12.64
CA ASN A 232 -5.98 -11.21 -12.89
C ASN A 232 -6.77 -11.54 -11.61
N LEU A 233 -8.08 -11.34 -11.63
CA LEU A 233 -8.98 -11.65 -10.51
C LEU A 233 -9.73 -12.97 -10.69
N ALA A 234 -9.46 -13.72 -11.75
CA ALA A 234 -10.14 -14.98 -12.04
C ALA A 234 -9.61 -16.16 -11.20
N GLY A 235 -8.51 -16.00 -10.47
CA GLY A 235 -7.85 -17.08 -9.73
C GLY A 235 -8.60 -17.56 -8.49
N CYS A 236 -9.29 -16.66 -7.80
CA CYS A 236 -10.03 -16.98 -6.57
C CYS A 236 -11.50 -17.20 -6.82
N PHE A 237 -12.06 -18.28 -6.27
CA PHE A 237 -13.51 -18.46 -6.17
C PHE A 237 -13.84 -18.92 -4.76
N GLY A 238 -14.95 -18.42 -4.18
CA GLY A 238 -15.40 -18.87 -2.86
C GLY A 238 -15.66 -20.39 -2.85
N ARG A 239 -14.72 -21.17 -2.30
CA ARG A 239 -14.71 -22.64 -2.41
C ARG A 239 -15.91 -23.31 -1.74
N GLU A 240 -16.46 -22.70 -0.70
CA GLU A 240 -17.64 -23.24 0.00
C GLU A 240 -18.99 -22.96 -0.68
N SER A 241 -19.02 -22.23 -1.80
CA SER A 241 -20.29 -21.85 -2.42
C SER A 241 -20.19 -21.54 -3.92
N ALA A 242 -19.44 -22.36 -4.67
CA ALA A 242 -19.52 -22.40 -6.12
C ALA A 242 -20.92 -22.88 -6.59
N GLY A 243 -21.92 -22.02 -6.40
CA GLY A 243 -23.17 -22.01 -7.13
C GLY A 243 -22.87 -21.53 -8.54
N THR A 244 -23.23 -22.33 -9.53
CA THR A 244 -22.72 -22.30 -10.91
C THR A 244 -23.13 -21.10 -11.78
N SER A 245 -23.61 -19.98 -11.22
CA SER A 245 -24.22 -18.91 -12.02
C SER A 245 -23.52 -17.55 -12.01
N ASP A 246 -22.88 -17.12 -10.93
CA ASP A 246 -22.24 -15.80 -10.84
C ASP A 246 -20.83 -15.97 -10.25
N ASN A 247 -19.80 -15.51 -10.95
CA ASN A 247 -18.44 -15.65 -10.42
C ASN A 247 -18.29 -14.74 -9.20
N GLU A 248 -17.88 -15.35 -8.11
CA GLU A 248 -17.66 -14.73 -6.82
C GLU A 248 -16.17 -14.80 -6.57
N ALA A 249 -15.50 -13.98 -7.38
CA ALA A 249 -14.07 -13.93 -7.51
C ALA A 249 -13.55 -12.56 -7.09
N GLY A 250 -12.31 -12.55 -6.60
CA GLY A 250 -11.64 -11.36 -6.12
C GLY A 250 -10.26 -11.64 -5.56
N ALA A 251 -9.53 -10.58 -5.29
CA ALA A 251 -8.23 -10.65 -4.60
C ALA A 251 -8.41 -11.15 -3.16
N ILE A 252 -9.51 -10.75 -2.53
CA ILE A 252 -9.98 -11.30 -1.26
C ILE A 252 -11.42 -11.81 -1.42
N VAL A 253 -11.64 -13.05 -1.03
CA VAL A 253 -12.96 -13.69 -0.99
C VAL A 253 -13.29 -14.10 0.44
N ILE A 254 -14.39 -13.57 0.97
CA ILE A 254 -14.90 -13.93 2.30
C ILE A 254 -16.09 -14.88 2.16
N GLY A 255 -15.93 -16.08 2.71
CA GLY A 255 -16.94 -17.13 2.77
C GLY A 255 -18.19 -16.77 3.59
N LYS A 256 -19.08 -17.74 3.77
CA LYS A 256 -20.33 -17.59 4.55
C LYS A 256 -20.05 -17.71 6.05
N ILE A 257 -19.31 -16.75 6.60
CA ILE A 257 -18.76 -16.80 7.97
C ILE A 257 -19.10 -15.56 8.80
N GLY A 258 -18.97 -15.66 10.13
CA GLY A 258 -18.98 -14.50 11.04
C GLY A 258 -20.33 -14.14 11.68
N LYS A 259 -21.44 -14.81 11.36
CA LYS A 259 -22.69 -14.62 12.13
C LYS A 259 -22.47 -15.09 13.57
N ASP A 260 -22.76 -14.20 14.52
CA ASP A 260 -22.58 -14.40 15.96
C ASP A 260 -21.10 -14.62 16.39
N SER A 261 -20.14 -14.11 15.62
CA SER A 261 -18.70 -14.21 15.91
C SER A 261 -17.96 -12.92 15.55
N ASP A 262 -16.65 -12.87 15.80
CA ASP A 262 -15.82 -11.74 15.41
C ASP A 262 -15.78 -11.59 13.87
N PRO A 263 -15.83 -10.35 13.36
CA PRO A 263 -15.74 -10.09 11.92
C PRO A 263 -14.37 -10.51 11.39
N VAL A 264 -14.30 -10.74 10.08
CA VAL A 264 -13.00 -10.65 9.38
C VAL A 264 -12.54 -9.19 9.42
N ALA A 265 -11.33 -8.96 9.91
CA ALA A 265 -10.74 -7.62 10.02
C ALA A 265 -9.84 -7.33 8.82
N LEU A 266 -10.15 -6.27 8.07
CA LEU A 266 -9.38 -5.78 6.94
C LEU A 266 -8.95 -4.33 7.25
N GLU A 267 -7.66 -4.04 7.24
CA GLU A 267 -7.16 -2.74 7.67
C GLU A 267 -5.96 -2.29 6.84
N ASN A 268 -5.92 -1.02 6.44
CA ASN A 268 -4.77 -0.44 5.75
C ASN A 268 -4.33 -1.25 4.52
N LEU A 269 -5.30 -1.55 3.65
CA LEU A 269 -5.08 -2.29 2.41
C LEU A 269 -5.08 -1.33 1.23
N LYS A 270 -4.18 -1.55 0.26
CA LYS A 270 -4.20 -0.85 -1.02
C LYS A 270 -4.59 -1.82 -2.13
N PHE A 271 -5.69 -1.56 -2.83
CA PHE A 271 -6.09 -2.29 -4.02
C PHE A 271 -5.77 -1.45 -5.24
N ASP A 272 -4.74 -1.85 -5.98
CA ASP A 272 -4.29 -1.20 -7.21
C ASP A 272 -4.83 -1.91 -8.44
N ALA A 273 -5.85 -1.32 -9.05
CA ALA A 273 -6.52 -1.90 -10.20
C ALA A 273 -5.95 -1.50 -11.57
N ASN A 274 -4.81 -0.80 -11.61
CA ASN A 274 -4.21 -0.37 -12.87
C ASN A 274 -3.74 -1.54 -13.76
N GLY A 275 -3.48 -2.71 -13.16
CA GLY A 275 -3.11 -3.93 -13.88
C GLY A 275 -4.28 -4.60 -14.64
N ILE A 276 -5.53 -4.28 -14.29
CA ILE A 276 -6.72 -4.83 -14.93
C ILE A 276 -7.09 -3.97 -16.14
N THR A 277 -6.85 -4.48 -17.35
CA THR A 277 -7.01 -3.69 -18.58
C THR A 277 -8.10 -4.22 -19.51
N GLU A 278 -8.46 -5.50 -19.39
CA GLU A 278 -9.44 -6.15 -20.24
C GLU A 278 -10.48 -6.96 -19.42
N GLU A 279 -11.63 -7.28 -20.02
CA GLU A 279 -12.67 -8.06 -19.34
C GLU A 279 -12.22 -9.51 -19.05
N GLU A 280 -11.24 -10.02 -19.80
CA GLU A 280 -10.70 -11.37 -19.59
C GLU A 280 -9.91 -11.53 -18.30
N ASP A 281 -9.30 -10.44 -17.81
CA ASP A 281 -8.60 -10.35 -16.51
C ASP A 281 -9.56 -10.59 -15.32
N LEU A 282 -10.87 -10.41 -15.55
CA LEU A 282 -11.93 -10.60 -14.55
C LEU A 282 -12.54 -12.00 -14.61
N GLY A 283 -12.07 -12.85 -15.52
CA GLY A 283 -12.59 -14.18 -15.77
C GLY A 283 -13.97 -14.18 -16.44
N THR A 284 -14.65 -15.33 -16.38
CA THR A 284 -15.82 -15.60 -17.25
C THR A 284 -17.07 -14.77 -16.95
N LYS A 285 -17.12 -14.08 -15.80
CA LYS A 285 -18.24 -13.26 -15.29
C LYS A 285 -17.66 -12.32 -14.21
N LYS A 286 -17.92 -11.02 -14.31
CA LYS A 286 -17.80 -9.93 -13.31
C LYS A 286 -17.11 -10.30 -11.97
N ALA A 287 -15.87 -9.88 -11.76
CA ALA A 287 -15.16 -10.01 -10.47
C ALA A 287 -15.32 -8.76 -9.58
N SER A 288 -14.83 -8.82 -8.35
CA SER A 288 -14.71 -7.65 -7.47
C SER A 288 -13.43 -7.77 -6.66
N TRP A 289 -12.76 -6.67 -6.29
CA TRP A 289 -11.51 -6.76 -5.54
C TRP A 289 -11.68 -7.43 -4.18
N LEU A 290 -12.72 -7.02 -3.46
CA LEU A 290 -13.23 -7.70 -2.28
C LEU A 290 -14.63 -8.25 -2.55
N PHE A 291 -14.75 -9.57 -2.50
CA PHE A 291 -16.05 -10.24 -2.53
C PHE A 291 -16.38 -10.82 -1.16
N SER A 292 -17.61 -10.61 -0.69
CA SER A 292 -18.03 -11.14 0.62
C SER A 292 -19.43 -11.72 0.63
N ARG A 293 -19.57 -12.86 1.32
CA ARG A 293 -20.82 -13.44 1.83
C ARG A 293 -20.87 -13.47 3.36
N GLY A 294 -19.86 -12.94 4.02
CA GLY A 294 -19.66 -13.00 5.46
C GLY A 294 -19.68 -11.63 6.12
N TYR A 295 -19.48 -11.64 7.43
CA TYR A 295 -19.35 -10.44 8.25
C TYR A 295 -17.90 -9.97 8.29
N PHE A 296 -17.66 -8.70 7.94
CA PHE A 296 -16.32 -8.11 7.93
C PHE A 296 -16.33 -6.64 8.34
N ARG A 297 -15.14 -6.14 8.68
CA ARG A 297 -14.84 -4.72 8.84
C ARG A 297 -13.69 -4.38 7.90
N LEU A 298 -13.85 -3.31 7.13
CA LEU A 298 -12.81 -2.74 6.28
C LEU A 298 -12.58 -1.29 6.70
N ASP A 299 -11.36 -0.99 7.14
CA ASP A 299 -10.98 0.35 7.60
C ASP A 299 -9.70 0.84 6.94
N ASN A 300 -9.61 2.17 6.77
CA ASN A 300 -8.40 2.89 6.34
C ASN A 300 -7.75 2.32 5.08
N SER A 301 -8.54 1.87 4.11
CA SER A 301 -8.04 1.23 2.89
C SER A 301 -8.27 2.07 1.64
N GLU A 302 -7.51 1.80 0.59
CA GLU A 302 -7.56 2.55 -0.66
C GLU A 302 -7.84 1.62 -1.84
N PHE A 303 -8.71 2.06 -2.74
CA PHE A 303 -8.93 1.43 -4.06
C PHE A 303 -8.60 2.46 -5.14
N VAL A 304 -7.56 2.18 -5.93
CA VAL A 304 -7.09 3.03 -7.01
C VAL A 304 -7.18 2.34 -8.35
N GLY A 305 -7.18 3.11 -9.44
CA GLY A 305 -7.11 2.55 -10.80
C GLY A 305 -8.37 1.81 -11.27
N LEU A 306 -9.50 1.88 -10.55
CA LEU A 306 -10.72 1.19 -10.97
C LEU A 306 -11.20 1.75 -12.32
N SER A 307 -11.51 0.86 -13.26
CA SER A 307 -12.01 1.24 -14.58
C SER A 307 -13.53 1.12 -14.63
N GLY A 308 -14.22 2.24 -14.78
CA GLY A 308 -15.67 2.27 -15.01
C GLY A 308 -16.10 1.65 -16.33
N SER A 309 -15.17 1.19 -17.17
CA SER A 309 -15.44 0.51 -18.44
C SER A 309 -15.42 -1.02 -18.33
N LEU A 310 -14.92 -1.58 -17.24
CA LEU A 310 -14.86 -3.03 -17.00
C LEU A 310 -15.81 -3.40 -15.86
N GLN A 311 -16.37 -4.61 -15.81
CA GLN A 311 -17.30 -4.97 -14.72
C GLN A 311 -16.59 -5.41 -13.43
N ASN A 312 -15.73 -4.56 -12.85
CA ASN A 312 -14.93 -4.82 -11.64
C ASN A 312 -15.29 -3.89 -10.47
N ASN A 313 -16.22 -4.32 -9.59
CA ASN A 313 -16.52 -3.52 -8.40
C ASN A 313 -15.33 -3.52 -7.43
N ALA A 314 -15.15 -2.46 -6.66
CA ALA A 314 -14.17 -2.48 -5.57
C ALA A 314 -14.60 -3.51 -4.51
N ILE A 315 -15.86 -3.39 -4.06
CA ILE A 315 -16.44 -4.29 -3.07
C ILE A 315 -17.78 -4.82 -3.60
N ARG A 316 -18.01 -6.12 -3.45
CA ARG A 316 -19.33 -6.73 -3.64
C ARG A 316 -19.72 -7.55 -2.42
N ILE A 317 -20.86 -7.20 -1.82
CA ILE A 317 -21.48 -7.94 -0.72
C ILE A 317 -22.70 -8.69 -1.27
N ASN A 318 -22.73 -10.00 -1.07
CA ASN A 318 -23.86 -10.83 -1.42
C ASN A 318 -24.79 -11.04 -0.21
N CYS A 319 -25.96 -10.39 -0.27
CA CYS A 319 -26.96 -10.33 0.80
C CYS A 319 -27.90 -11.55 0.87
N SER A 320 -27.76 -12.52 -0.04
CA SER A 320 -28.53 -13.78 0.02
C SER A 320 -28.12 -14.68 1.18
N SER A 321 -26.95 -14.44 1.79
CA SER A 321 -26.51 -15.13 3.00
C SER A 321 -26.86 -14.32 4.24
N ASP A 322 -27.42 -14.98 5.26
CA ASP A 322 -27.61 -14.38 6.59
C ASP A 322 -26.32 -13.77 7.16
N ASN A 323 -25.15 -14.37 6.91
CA ASN A 323 -23.88 -13.86 7.40
C ASN A 323 -23.51 -12.52 6.74
N GLY A 324 -23.77 -12.39 5.44
CA GLY A 324 -23.56 -11.14 4.70
C GLY A 324 -24.50 -10.00 5.14
N ARG A 325 -25.53 -10.31 5.93
CA ARG A 325 -26.49 -9.34 6.48
C ARG A 325 -26.21 -8.91 7.91
N PHE A 326 -25.07 -9.31 8.47
CA PHE A 326 -24.85 -9.24 9.91
C PHE A 326 -24.36 -7.88 10.43
N GLY A 327 -24.13 -6.88 9.55
CA GLY A 327 -23.65 -5.56 9.99
C GLY A 327 -22.26 -5.19 9.51
N SER A 328 -21.80 -5.67 8.34
CA SER A 328 -20.45 -5.34 7.85
C SER A 328 -20.22 -3.84 7.79
N GLN A 329 -18.98 -3.43 8.09
CA GLN A 329 -18.59 -2.01 8.20
C GLN A 329 -17.52 -1.68 7.17
N ILE A 330 -17.69 -0.57 6.46
CA ILE A 330 -16.76 -0.04 5.48
C ILE A 330 -16.51 1.42 5.84
N THR A 331 -15.37 1.72 6.46
CA THR A 331 -15.08 3.02 7.09
C THR A 331 -13.75 3.61 6.67
N ASN A 332 -13.66 4.93 6.59
CA ASN A 332 -12.41 5.66 6.35
C ASN A 332 -11.64 5.23 5.09
N ASN A 333 -12.33 4.71 4.07
CA ASN A 333 -11.69 4.24 2.85
C ASN A 333 -11.74 5.32 1.76
N THR A 334 -10.79 5.24 0.83
CA THR A 334 -10.78 6.05 -0.39
C THR A 334 -11.00 5.17 -1.62
N PHE A 335 -11.92 5.58 -2.48
CA PHE A 335 -12.24 4.89 -3.73
C PHE A 335 -12.05 5.85 -4.90
N THR A 336 -11.22 5.47 -5.87
CA THR A 336 -10.98 6.26 -7.07
C THR A 336 -11.31 5.45 -8.31
N ILE A 337 -12.19 6.00 -9.16
CA ILE A 337 -12.61 5.39 -10.42
C ILE A 337 -12.33 6.31 -11.61
N THR A 338 -11.89 5.71 -12.71
CA THR A 338 -11.95 6.35 -14.03
C THR A 338 -13.33 6.11 -14.63
N PRO A 339 -14.16 7.13 -14.88
CA PRO A 339 -15.53 6.95 -15.37
C PRO A 339 -15.60 6.15 -16.68
N GLY A 340 -16.68 5.39 -16.90
CA GLY A 340 -16.78 4.56 -18.09
C GLY A 340 -18.18 4.02 -18.43
N GLY A 341 -18.18 2.99 -19.27
CA GLY A 341 -19.37 2.44 -19.93
C GLY A 341 -20.09 1.29 -19.21
N SER A 342 -19.58 0.81 -18.08
CA SER A 342 -20.06 -0.40 -17.40
C SER A 342 -20.80 -0.10 -16.08
N ASP A 343 -21.59 -1.07 -15.62
CA ASP A 343 -22.38 -1.05 -14.38
C ASP A 343 -21.52 -1.37 -13.14
N VAL A 344 -20.45 -0.60 -12.95
CA VAL A 344 -19.51 -0.70 -11.82
C VAL A 344 -19.96 0.21 -10.68
N GLY A 345 -19.81 -0.24 -9.45
CA GLY A 345 -19.80 0.64 -8.28
C GLY A 345 -18.53 0.50 -7.45
N GLY A 346 -18.27 1.48 -6.60
CA GLY A 346 -17.24 1.34 -5.56
C GLY A 346 -17.65 0.24 -4.61
N ILE A 347 -18.85 0.36 -4.04
CA ILE A 347 -19.43 -0.63 -3.14
C ILE A 347 -20.77 -1.08 -3.71
N LYS A 348 -20.87 -2.37 -4.05
CA LYS A 348 -22.12 -3.00 -4.47
C LYS A 348 -22.69 -3.85 -3.34
N VAL A 349 -23.93 -3.55 -2.95
CA VAL A 349 -24.64 -4.28 -1.89
C VAL A 349 -25.85 -5.00 -2.48
N GLY A 350 -25.75 -6.33 -2.58
CA GLY A 350 -26.81 -7.21 -3.05
C GLY A 350 -26.80 -7.52 -4.55
N ASP A 351 -27.84 -8.24 -4.97
CA ASP A 351 -27.96 -8.73 -6.35
C ASP A 351 -28.74 -7.76 -7.24
N SER A 352 -28.26 -7.61 -8.48
CA SER A 352 -28.85 -6.74 -9.49
C SER A 352 -29.44 -7.51 -10.68
N SER A 353 -30.38 -6.90 -11.37
CA SER A 353 -30.84 -7.32 -12.71
C SER A 353 -30.95 -6.08 -13.60
N GLY A 354 -30.38 -6.13 -14.81
CA GLY A 354 -30.41 -4.98 -15.73
C GLY A 354 -29.80 -3.70 -15.17
N ALA A 355 -28.72 -3.82 -14.37
CA ALA A 355 -28.09 -2.73 -13.64
C ALA A 355 -28.99 -2.03 -12.61
N ILE A 356 -30.01 -2.71 -12.07
CA ILE A 356 -30.83 -2.24 -10.94
C ILE A 356 -30.77 -3.27 -9.80
N ILE A 357 -30.52 -2.84 -8.55
CA ILE A 357 -30.56 -3.72 -7.37
C ILE A 357 -31.99 -4.20 -7.14
N LYS A 358 -32.19 -5.52 -7.05
CA LYS A 358 -33.53 -6.09 -6.89
C LYS A 358 -34.14 -5.65 -5.55
N PRO A 359 -35.43 -5.27 -5.50
CA PRO A 359 -36.11 -4.93 -4.24
C PRO A 359 -36.61 -6.20 -3.53
N SER A 360 -35.70 -7.12 -3.21
CA SER A 360 -36.00 -8.32 -2.42
C SER A 360 -35.76 -8.07 -0.93
N ASP A 361 -36.44 -8.82 -0.06
CA ASP A 361 -36.25 -8.76 1.39
C ASP A 361 -34.76 -8.92 1.77
N ASP A 362 -34.06 -9.83 1.09
CA ASP A 362 -32.62 -10.06 1.28
C ASP A 362 -31.77 -8.81 0.99
N ASN A 363 -32.04 -8.13 -0.13
CA ASN A 363 -31.31 -6.94 -0.52
C ASN A 363 -31.69 -5.74 0.35
N LEU A 364 -32.96 -5.59 0.72
CA LEU A 364 -33.45 -4.51 1.59
C LEU A 364 -32.92 -4.66 3.02
N GLY A 365 -32.68 -5.89 3.48
CA GLY A 365 -32.24 -6.21 4.84
C GLY A 365 -30.74 -6.45 5.00
N CYS A 366 -29.90 -6.02 4.05
CA CYS A 366 -28.47 -6.34 4.09
C CYS A 366 -27.70 -5.69 5.25
N ASN A 367 -28.20 -4.59 5.81
CA ASN A 367 -27.68 -3.97 7.02
C ASN A 367 -26.14 -3.74 6.98
N VAL A 368 -25.67 -2.92 6.04
CA VAL A 368 -24.25 -2.57 5.89
C VAL A 368 -24.02 -1.14 6.35
N THR A 369 -22.99 -0.88 7.15
CA THR A 369 -22.58 0.47 7.53
C THR A 369 -21.46 0.95 6.60
N ILE A 370 -21.68 2.07 5.93
CA ILE A 370 -20.73 2.72 5.02
C ILE A 370 -20.59 4.17 5.49
N GLU A 371 -19.46 4.52 6.09
CA GLU A 371 -19.30 5.80 6.80
C GLU A 371 -17.89 6.40 6.61
N SER A 372 -17.82 7.73 6.53
CA SER A 372 -16.56 8.48 6.42
C SER A 372 -15.66 8.04 5.24
N ASN A 373 -16.25 7.55 4.15
CA ASN A 373 -15.50 7.18 2.95
C ASN A 373 -15.44 8.34 1.95
N THR A 374 -14.38 8.38 1.16
CA THR A 374 -14.22 9.34 0.05
C THR A 374 -14.32 8.61 -1.29
N PHE A 375 -15.18 9.11 -2.18
CA PHE A 375 -15.41 8.58 -3.51
C PHE A 375 -15.04 9.63 -4.57
N ASN A 376 -14.02 9.34 -5.37
CA ASN A 376 -13.51 10.24 -6.41
C ASN A 376 -13.87 9.72 -7.80
N GLY A 377 -14.48 10.58 -8.62
CA GLY A 377 -14.78 10.26 -10.03
C GLY A 377 -16.07 9.46 -10.24
N TYR A 378 -16.82 9.18 -9.18
CA TYR A 378 -18.14 8.56 -9.29
C TYR A 378 -19.21 9.60 -9.63
N LYS A 379 -20.29 9.17 -10.28
CA LYS A 379 -21.35 10.09 -10.74
C LYS A 379 -22.40 10.39 -9.68
N THR A 380 -22.75 9.36 -8.92
CA THR A 380 -23.83 9.40 -7.93
C THR A 380 -23.33 8.71 -6.66
N LEU A 381 -23.63 9.31 -5.51
CA LEU A 381 -23.17 8.76 -4.23
C LEU A 381 -23.90 7.46 -3.87
N LEU A 382 -25.23 7.47 -3.86
CA LEU A 382 -26.06 6.32 -3.51
C LEU A 382 -27.22 6.18 -4.49
N SER A 383 -27.36 5.01 -5.09
CA SER A 383 -28.47 4.67 -5.98
C SER A 383 -28.65 3.16 -6.08
N GLU A 384 -29.91 2.71 -6.19
CA GLU A 384 -30.24 1.32 -6.56
C GLU A 384 -30.17 1.08 -8.08
N ASP A 385 -30.02 2.15 -8.85
CA ASP A 385 -29.97 2.17 -10.31
C ASP A 385 -28.57 2.61 -10.76
N ASN A 386 -27.90 1.76 -11.54
CA ASN A 386 -26.59 2.00 -12.14
C ASN A 386 -26.65 1.99 -13.69
N THR A 387 -27.80 2.34 -14.25
CA THR A 387 -28.03 2.48 -15.70
C THR A 387 -27.49 3.82 -16.23
N SER A 388 -27.73 4.14 -17.50
CA SER A 388 -27.08 5.25 -18.24
C SER A 388 -27.03 6.60 -17.51
N ASN A 389 -28.07 6.94 -16.74
CA ASN A 389 -28.11 8.22 -16.02
C ASN A 389 -27.31 8.22 -14.72
N ASN A 390 -27.09 7.07 -14.09
CA ASN A 390 -26.45 6.91 -12.79
C ASN A 390 -25.19 6.03 -12.83
N ARG A 391 -24.74 5.66 -14.03
CA ARG A 391 -23.60 4.78 -14.25
C ARG A 391 -22.37 5.26 -13.49
N ASN A 392 -21.64 4.30 -12.92
CA ASN A 392 -20.57 4.53 -11.96
C ASN A 392 -21.10 5.19 -10.67
N THR A 393 -22.13 4.58 -10.08
CA THR A 393 -22.61 4.91 -8.73
C THR A 393 -21.60 4.43 -7.68
N ALA A 394 -21.19 5.30 -6.76
CA ALA A 394 -20.27 4.96 -5.67
C ALA A 394 -20.80 3.83 -4.77
N ILE A 395 -21.97 4.04 -4.17
CA ILE A 395 -22.69 3.07 -3.34
C ILE A 395 -23.90 2.56 -4.13
N TYR A 396 -23.71 1.41 -4.79
CA TYR A 396 -24.71 0.76 -5.60
C TYR A 396 -25.54 -0.22 -4.76
N ALA A 397 -26.63 0.29 -4.17
CA ALA A 397 -27.38 -0.41 -3.14
C ALA A 397 -28.85 0.06 -3.08
N GLN A 398 -29.70 -0.78 -2.49
CA GLN A 398 -30.99 -0.34 -1.97
C GLN A 398 -30.77 0.63 -0.79
N PRO A 399 -31.38 1.82 -0.74
CA PRO A 399 -31.13 2.78 0.34
C PRO A 399 -31.45 2.24 1.74
N ALA A 400 -32.43 1.33 1.86
CA ALA A 400 -32.79 0.71 3.14
C ALA A 400 -31.75 -0.31 3.63
N ALA A 401 -30.88 -0.80 2.75
CA ALA A 401 -29.89 -1.83 3.03
C ALA A 401 -28.62 -1.27 3.70
N VAL A 402 -28.43 0.05 3.62
CA VAL A 402 -27.20 0.72 4.02
C VAL A 402 -27.49 1.83 5.01
N SER A 403 -26.56 2.06 5.92
CA SER A 403 -26.53 3.20 6.85
C SER A 403 -25.14 3.82 6.87
N GLY A 404 -25.02 4.99 7.49
CA GLY A 404 -23.74 5.68 7.71
C GLY A 404 -23.75 7.11 7.20
N GLU A 405 -22.97 7.96 7.87
CA GLU A 405 -22.90 9.40 7.59
C GLU A 405 -21.53 9.76 6.97
N GLU A 406 -21.33 11.04 6.66
CA GLU A 406 -20.02 11.61 6.29
C GLU A 406 -19.32 11.05 5.04
N ASN A 407 -20.03 10.31 4.18
CA ASN A 407 -19.47 9.92 2.88
C ASN A 407 -19.37 11.11 1.92
N ILE A 408 -18.21 11.28 1.29
CA ILE A 408 -17.90 12.39 0.39
C ILE A 408 -17.86 11.88 -1.06
N LEU A 409 -18.50 12.62 -1.97
CA LEU A 409 -18.43 12.41 -3.42
C LEU A 409 -17.73 13.61 -4.07
N ASN A 410 -16.61 13.37 -4.76
CA ASN A 410 -15.80 14.39 -5.44
C ASN A 410 -15.84 14.28 -6.97
#